data_AF-A0A7D5KTR5-F1
#
_entry.id   AF-A0A7D5KTR5-F1
#
_cell.length_a   1.000
_cell.length_b   1.000
_cell.length_c   1.000
_cell.angle_alpha   90.00
_cell.angle_beta   90.00
_cell.angle_gamma   90.00
#
_symmetry.space_group_name_H-M   'P 1'
#
loop_
_entity.id
_entity.type
_entity.pdbx_description
1 polymer ?
#
loop_
_entity_poly.entity_id
_entity_poly.type
_entity_poly.pdbx_seq_one_letter_code
_entity_poly.pdbx_strand_id
1 'polypeptide(L)'
;MTARPKVNWRVVAAVWAAFREYVDEKYDGIEGRLGYEVDAAMAEYADLDAYAPVEAEVDRLIRAAGRTPADLSAEKELIADAIGGEETTLVQVHVRAGVKEGFQAAANQADNRPGEHLTRALQERMDGGRATRLVRKLERLGADTERLLAEASPDADGNLGTVGRRTVSICRRLGDEFTRDDLEDAIRTEELESTRTIRTYTERVLDRLEYAEHPVNTDLFIPEEEAAARADELDLPDPEAPEHERKGYDALDADERLQAIRDAAISEAQERGGLGQLTVEDVREDVFHSGGPSDSGARGMMERAATADPFSYGTFHGTTALRCDLSKVDR
;
A
#
# COMPACT_ATOMS: atom_id res chain seq x y z
N MET A 1 29.94 10.45 34.91
CA MET A 1 28.87 9.45 35.13
C MET A 1 27.68 9.89 34.29
N THR A 2 27.33 9.14 33.26
CA THR A 2 26.16 9.45 32.42
C THR A 2 24.90 9.10 33.21
N ALA A 3 24.02 10.07 33.45
CA ALA A 3 22.79 9.83 34.19
C ALA A 3 21.96 8.74 33.50
N ARG A 4 21.42 7.82 34.29
CA ARG A 4 20.54 6.75 33.80
C ARG A 4 19.15 6.86 34.42
N PRO A 5 18.27 7.72 33.90
CA PRO A 5 16.90 7.83 34.42
C PRO A 5 16.09 6.55 34.18
N LYS A 6 15.05 6.33 35.00
CA LYS A 6 14.06 5.29 34.72
C LYS A 6 13.16 5.71 33.57
N VAL A 7 12.96 4.80 32.62
CA VAL A 7 11.77 4.76 31.78
C VAL A 7 10.60 4.49 32.71
N ASN A 8 9.57 5.33 32.66
CA ASN A 8 8.37 5.24 33.50
C ASN A 8 7.16 5.45 32.58
N TRP A 9 7.07 4.62 31.54
CA TRP A 9 6.05 4.74 30.50
C TRP A 9 5.20 3.46 30.48
N ARG A 10 3.93 3.61 30.12
CA ARG A 10 3.02 2.47 29.94
C ARG A 10 3.18 1.93 28.53
N VAL A 11 3.37 0.63 28.41
CA VAL A 11 3.47 -0.09 27.13
C VAL A 11 2.46 -1.23 27.14
N VAL A 12 2.17 -1.80 25.98
CA VAL A 12 1.33 -3.00 25.89
C VAL A 12 1.93 -4.14 26.73
N ALA A 13 1.12 -4.76 27.58
CA ALA A 13 1.57 -5.78 28.52
C ALA A 13 2.07 -7.04 27.81
N ALA A 14 1.39 -7.47 26.74
CA ALA A 14 1.80 -8.61 25.93
C ALA A 14 3.17 -8.39 25.27
N VAL A 15 3.38 -7.23 24.63
CA VAL A 15 4.66 -6.85 24.03
C VAL A 15 5.77 -6.81 25.07
N TRP A 16 5.51 -6.26 26.26
CA TRP A 16 6.51 -6.24 27.32
C TRP A 16 6.88 -7.63 27.84
N ALA A 17 5.90 -8.54 27.95
CA ALA A 17 6.15 -9.92 28.35
C ALA A 17 7.00 -10.65 27.31
N ALA A 18 6.60 -10.58 26.03
CA ALA A 18 7.34 -11.16 24.92
C ALA A 18 8.77 -10.60 24.82
N PHE A 19 8.95 -9.30 25.01
CA PHE A 19 10.28 -8.68 25.01
C PHE A 19 11.17 -9.20 26.14
N ARG A 20 10.61 -9.44 27.32
CA ARG A 20 11.39 -10.02 28.44
C ARG A 20 11.83 -11.44 28.14
N GLU A 21 10.96 -12.25 27.54
CA GLU A 21 11.28 -13.61 27.08
C GLU A 21 12.38 -13.58 26.01
N TYR A 22 12.24 -12.72 25.00
CA TYR A 22 13.27 -12.49 23.98
C TYR A 22 14.64 -12.16 24.59
N VAL A 23 14.70 -11.26 25.59
CA VAL A 23 15.96 -10.90 26.26
C VAL A 23 16.51 -12.08 27.08
N ASP A 24 15.65 -12.82 27.75
CA ASP A 24 16.04 -14.00 28.54
C ASP A 24 16.66 -15.07 27.64
N GLU A 25 15.99 -15.42 26.54
CA GLU A 25 16.45 -16.41 25.57
C GLU A 25 17.75 -15.99 24.88
N LYS A 26 17.87 -14.72 24.51
CA LYS A 26 19.06 -14.20 23.80
C LYS A 26 20.33 -14.22 24.66
N TYR A 27 20.19 -14.06 25.97
CA TYR A 27 21.33 -13.88 26.88
C TYR A 27 21.44 -14.95 27.98
N ASP A 28 20.58 -15.97 27.97
CA ASP A 28 20.45 -16.98 29.04
C ASP A 28 20.27 -16.30 30.42
N GLY A 29 19.43 -15.27 30.46
CA GLY A 29 19.19 -14.46 31.66
C GLY A 29 18.84 -12.99 31.40
N ILE A 30 17.83 -12.49 32.13
CA ILE A 30 17.37 -11.08 32.06
C ILE A 30 18.26 -10.11 32.87
N GLU A 31 19.00 -10.60 33.88
CA GLU A 31 19.59 -9.76 34.92
C GLU A 31 20.60 -8.74 34.37
N GLY A 32 20.31 -7.46 34.60
CA GLY A 32 21.13 -6.36 34.11
C GLY A 32 21.13 -6.15 32.59
N ARG A 33 20.44 -6.99 31.80
CA ARG A 33 20.39 -6.90 30.33
C ARG A 33 19.17 -6.15 29.82
N LEU A 34 18.03 -6.28 30.50
CA LEU A 34 16.77 -5.67 30.06
C LEU A 34 16.86 -4.15 29.82
N GLY A 35 17.53 -3.41 30.72
CA GLY A 35 17.72 -1.97 30.53
C GLY A 35 18.64 -1.61 29.36
N TYR A 36 19.62 -2.45 29.03
CA TYR A 36 20.49 -2.24 27.87
C TYR A 36 19.76 -2.53 26.56
N GLU A 37 18.93 -3.57 26.52
CA GLU A 37 18.15 -3.89 25.31
C GLU A 37 17.04 -2.87 25.08
N VAL A 38 16.40 -2.36 26.13
CA VAL A 38 15.46 -1.22 25.99
C VAL A 38 16.18 0.02 25.49
N ASP A 39 17.38 0.31 26.02
CA ASP A 39 18.21 1.43 25.55
C ASP A 39 18.62 1.28 24.07
N ALA A 40 18.98 0.07 23.65
CA ALA A 40 19.31 -0.25 22.27
C ALA A 40 18.10 -0.12 21.34
N ALA A 41 16.95 -0.68 21.73
CA ALA A 41 15.70 -0.56 20.98
C ALA A 41 15.30 0.91 20.78
N MET A 42 15.36 1.72 21.84
CA MET A 42 15.08 3.15 21.76
C MET A 42 16.06 3.88 20.84
N ALA A 43 17.36 3.60 20.96
CA ALA A 43 18.37 4.27 20.16
C ALA A 43 18.28 3.91 18.66
N GLU A 44 17.99 2.65 18.35
CA GLU A 44 17.81 2.16 16.98
C GLU A 44 16.54 2.72 16.34
N TYR A 45 15.42 2.67 17.06
CA TYR A 45 14.13 3.07 16.52
C TYR A 45 14.01 4.59 16.26
N ALA A 46 14.66 5.40 17.10
CA ALA A 46 14.67 6.86 17.01
C ALA A 46 15.92 7.45 16.34
N ASP A 47 16.71 6.63 15.64
CA ASP A 47 17.89 7.06 14.87
C ASP A 47 18.94 7.83 15.70
N LEU A 48 19.12 7.42 16.95
CA LEU A 48 20.11 7.99 17.89
C LEU A 48 21.40 7.16 17.98
N ASP A 49 21.48 6.05 17.26
CA ASP A 49 22.64 5.18 17.21
C ASP A 49 23.68 5.62 16.15
N ALA A 50 24.81 4.91 16.09
CA ALA A 50 25.87 5.21 15.14
C ALA A 50 25.61 4.72 13.70
N TYR A 51 24.55 3.93 13.49
CA TYR A 51 24.19 3.31 12.22
C TYR A 51 23.06 4.06 11.50
N ALA A 52 22.39 5.02 12.16
CA ALA A 52 21.44 5.93 11.54
C ALA A 52 21.93 6.56 10.21
N PRO A 53 23.20 6.99 10.07
CA PRO A 53 23.70 7.50 8.80
C PRO A 53 23.73 6.47 7.66
N VAL A 54 23.87 5.18 7.97
CA VAL A 54 23.87 4.11 6.96
C VAL A 54 22.46 3.94 6.40
N GLU A 55 21.46 3.93 7.27
CA GLU A 55 20.06 3.85 6.85
C GLU A 55 19.64 5.09 6.05
N ALA A 56 20.08 6.28 6.46
CA ALA A 56 19.82 7.50 5.70
C ALA A 56 20.42 7.47 4.27
N GLU A 57 21.59 6.85 4.07
CA GLU A 57 22.17 6.69 2.73
C GLU A 57 21.41 5.65 1.90
N VAL A 58 20.93 4.55 2.52
CA VAL A 58 20.03 3.60 1.84
C VAL A 58 18.74 4.30 1.42
N ASP A 59 18.12 5.08 2.29
CA ASP A 59 16.90 5.84 1.96
C ASP A 59 17.15 6.86 0.85
N ARG A 60 18.34 7.48 0.82
CA ARG A 60 18.75 8.36 -0.27
C ARG A 60 18.89 7.61 -1.59
N LEU A 61 19.44 6.40 -1.59
CA LEU A 61 19.55 5.57 -2.80
C LEU A 61 18.17 5.14 -3.30
N ILE A 62 17.26 4.80 -2.40
CA ILE A 62 15.85 4.49 -2.71
C ILE A 62 15.18 5.71 -3.37
N ARG A 63 15.28 6.91 -2.75
CA ARG A 63 14.80 8.17 -3.37
C ARG A 63 15.42 8.42 -4.73
N ALA A 64 16.72 8.21 -4.86
CA ALA A 64 17.41 8.36 -6.13
C ALA A 64 16.90 7.38 -7.19
N ALA A 65 16.43 6.19 -6.82
CA ALA A 65 15.76 5.26 -7.73
C ALA A 65 14.34 5.71 -8.15
N GLY A 66 13.85 6.86 -7.66
CA GLY A 66 12.49 7.32 -7.91
C GLY A 66 11.45 6.50 -7.14
N ARG A 67 11.76 6.17 -5.88
CA ARG A 67 10.87 5.54 -4.92
C ARG A 67 10.71 6.48 -3.73
N THR A 68 9.53 6.50 -3.13
CA THR A 68 9.30 7.14 -1.84
C THR A 68 9.78 6.18 -0.74
N PRO A 69 10.56 6.64 0.26
CA PRO A 69 10.88 5.81 1.44
C PRO A 69 9.70 5.69 2.41
N ALA A 70 8.54 6.26 2.07
CA ALA A 70 7.39 6.40 2.93
C ALA A 70 6.79 5.04 3.37
N ASP A 71 7.01 3.95 2.62
CA ASP A 71 6.66 2.56 3.01
C ASP A 71 7.44 2.01 4.21
N LEU A 72 8.23 2.85 4.89
CA LEU A 72 9.02 2.49 6.07
C LEU A 72 8.59 3.28 7.31
N SER A 73 7.93 4.41 7.13
CA SER A 73 7.18 5.12 8.17
C SER A 73 5.80 4.49 8.37
N ALA A 74 5.15 4.03 7.30
CA ALA A 74 3.92 3.25 7.38
C ALA A 74 4.13 1.94 8.18
N GLU A 75 5.28 1.26 8.04
CA GLU A 75 5.65 0.09 8.86
C GLU A 75 5.70 0.42 10.36
N LYS A 76 5.97 1.68 10.73
CA LYS A 76 5.90 2.20 12.12
C LYS A 76 4.49 2.69 12.52
N GLU A 77 3.58 2.88 11.56
CA GLU A 77 2.21 3.34 11.76
C GLU A 77 1.19 2.18 11.78
N LEU A 78 1.39 1.10 11.02
CA LEU A 78 0.53 -0.09 11.08
C LEU A 78 0.53 -0.77 12.46
N ILE A 79 1.62 -0.60 13.21
CA ILE A 79 1.71 -1.07 14.60
C ILE A 79 0.93 -0.14 15.55
N ALA A 80 0.56 1.08 15.13
CA ALA A 80 -0.19 2.04 15.94
C ALA A 80 -1.61 1.58 16.25
N ASP A 81 -2.33 1.10 15.23
CA ASP A 81 -3.77 0.85 15.34
C ASP A 81 -4.08 -0.43 16.12
N ALA A 82 -3.13 -1.37 16.20
CA ALA A 82 -3.23 -2.56 17.05
C ALA A 82 -3.21 -2.26 18.56
N ILE A 83 -2.78 -1.07 19.00
CA ILE A 83 -2.56 -0.76 20.42
C ILE A 83 -3.82 -0.16 21.10
N GLY A 84 -4.79 0.30 20.31
CA GLY A 84 -6.02 0.95 20.79
C GLY A 84 -6.94 0.03 21.56
N GLY A 85 -6.74 -0.11 22.87
CA GLY A 85 -7.63 -0.87 23.76
C GLY A 85 -6.98 -2.04 24.51
N GLU A 86 -5.68 -2.27 24.32
CA GLU A 86 -4.97 -3.37 24.97
C GLU A 86 -4.57 -3.10 26.43
N GLU A 87 -4.40 -4.18 27.21
CA GLU A 87 -3.92 -4.07 28.59
C GLU A 87 -2.49 -3.52 28.61
N THR A 88 -2.25 -2.48 29.41
CA THR A 88 -0.93 -1.83 29.50
C THR A 88 -0.25 -2.07 30.84
N THR A 89 1.07 -2.20 30.82
CA THR A 89 1.92 -2.34 32.01
C THR A 89 2.96 -1.21 32.11
N LEU A 90 3.42 -0.91 33.33
CA LEU A 90 4.41 0.14 33.56
C LEU A 90 5.82 -0.43 33.44
N VAL A 91 6.59 0.06 32.47
CA VAL A 91 8.02 -0.27 32.34
C VAL A 91 8.83 0.59 33.30
N GLN A 92 9.71 -0.04 34.08
CA GLN A 92 10.57 0.62 35.10
C GLN A 92 12.05 0.22 34.97
N VAL A 93 12.65 0.42 33.79
CA VAL A 93 14.08 0.13 33.54
C VAL A 93 14.91 1.39 33.42
N HIS A 94 16.21 1.31 33.73
CA HIS A 94 17.12 2.45 33.60
C HIS A 94 17.79 2.46 32.22
N VAL A 95 17.74 3.61 31.54
CA VAL A 95 18.36 3.83 30.21
C VAL A 95 19.22 5.10 30.25
N ARG A 96 20.07 5.33 29.25
CA ARG A 96 20.87 6.57 29.13
C ARG A 96 19.97 7.79 28.97
N ALA A 97 20.29 8.88 29.66
CA ALA A 97 19.49 10.11 29.62
C ALA A 97 19.27 10.65 28.19
N GLY A 98 20.34 10.75 27.39
CA GLY A 98 20.23 11.23 26.01
C GLY A 98 19.36 10.35 25.11
N VAL A 99 19.34 9.03 25.34
CA VAL A 99 18.45 8.11 24.60
C VAL A 99 16.99 8.34 25.02
N LYS A 100 16.72 8.47 26.33
CA LYS A 100 15.36 8.75 26.81
C LYS A 100 14.82 10.07 26.28
N GLU A 101 15.61 11.13 26.36
CA GLU A 101 15.24 12.48 25.93
C GLU A 101 15.05 12.54 24.40
N GLY A 102 16.00 11.99 23.64
CA GLY A 102 15.91 11.92 22.18
C GLY A 102 14.72 11.10 21.71
N PHE A 103 14.48 9.94 22.33
CA PHE A 103 13.34 9.08 21.99
C PHE A 103 12.00 9.76 22.29
N GLN A 104 11.90 10.46 23.42
CA GLN A 104 10.70 11.23 23.75
C GLN A 104 10.48 12.37 22.74
N ALA A 105 11.53 13.04 22.28
CA ALA A 105 11.43 14.05 21.24
C ALA A 105 10.97 13.46 19.90
N ALA A 106 11.49 12.30 19.51
CA ALA A 106 11.06 11.59 18.30
C ALA A 106 9.59 11.17 18.38
N ALA A 107 9.15 10.60 19.51
CA ALA A 107 7.75 10.24 19.73
C ALA A 107 6.81 11.45 19.58
N ASN A 108 7.19 12.59 20.18
CA ASN A 108 6.40 13.82 20.07
C ASN A 108 6.36 14.40 18.65
N GLN A 109 7.43 14.25 17.86
CA GLN A 109 7.46 14.70 16.45
C GLN A 109 6.52 13.86 15.59
N ALA A 110 6.35 12.59 15.93
CA ALA A 110 5.42 11.67 15.27
C ALA A 110 4.00 11.70 15.89
N ASP A 111 3.66 12.72 16.70
CA ASP A 111 2.39 12.83 17.43
C ASP A 111 1.95 11.58 18.22
N ASN A 112 2.92 10.81 18.71
CA ASN A 112 2.69 9.56 19.44
C ASN A 112 3.02 9.71 20.94
N ARG A 113 2.35 8.95 21.80
CA ARG A 113 2.77 8.89 23.21
C ARG A 113 4.08 8.11 23.34
N PRO A 114 5.01 8.51 24.21
CA PRO A 114 6.29 7.80 24.38
C PRO A 114 6.15 6.31 24.72
N GLY A 115 5.05 5.91 25.37
CA GLY A 115 4.75 4.51 25.68
C GLY A 115 4.29 3.69 24.47
N GLU A 116 3.48 4.26 23.60
CA GLU A 116 3.09 3.66 22.32
C GLU A 116 4.32 3.53 21.43
N HIS A 117 5.10 4.61 21.29
CA HIS A 117 6.34 4.62 20.52
C HIS A 117 7.34 3.58 21.05
N LEU A 118 7.46 3.43 22.38
CA LEU A 118 8.30 2.40 22.99
C LEU A 118 7.79 0.99 22.68
N THR A 119 6.47 0.77 22.70
CA THR A 119 5.89 -0.54 22.34
C THR A 119 6.37 -0.98 20.95
N ARG A 120 6.31 -0.07 19.96
CA ARG A 120 6.77 -0.34 18.59
C ARG A 120 8.27 -0.61 18.53
N ALA A 121 9.07 0.19 19.23
CA ALA A 121 10.51 -0.02 19.30
C ALA A 121 10.89 -1.39 19.87
N LEU A 122 10.13 -1.90 20.85
CA LEU A 122 10.37 -3.24 21.40
C LEU A 122 10.00 -4.34 20.40
N GLN A 123 8.88 -4.22 19.70
CA GLN A 123 8.49 -5.15 18.63
C GLN A 123 9.53 -5.21 17.53
N GLU A 124 9.92 -4.05 16.99
CA GLU A 124 10.92 -3.98 15.94
C GLU A 124 12.24 -4.63 16.39
N ARG A 125 12.64 -4.40 17.65
CA ARG A 125 13.85 -5.03 18.21
C ARG A 125 13.75 -6.56 18.27
N MET A 126 12.57 -7.11 18.62
CA MET A 126 12.33 -8.56 18.61
C MET A 126 12.40 -9.12 17.19
N ASP A 127 11.96 -8.36 16.18
CA ASP A 127 11.99 -8.73 14.76
C ASP A 127 13.39 -8.55 14.11
N GLY A 128 14.41 -8.30 14.92
CA GLY A 128 15.81 -8.17 14.52
C GLY A 128 16.27 -6.72 14.28
N GLY A 129 15.42 -5.74 14.58
CA GLY A 129 15.75 -4.32 14.66
C GLY A 129 16.17 -3.70 13.34
N ARG A 130 17.08 -2.73 13.43
CA ARG A 130 17.59 -1.99 12.26
C ARG A 130 18.17 -2.91 11.18
N ALA A 131 18.82 -4.01 11.55
CA ALA A 131 19.45 -4.91 10.58
C ALA A 131 18.40 -5.59 9.69
N THR A 132 17.34 -6.15 10.26
CA THR A 132 16.24 -6.74 9.48
C THR A 132 15.57 -5.67 8.61
N ARG A 133 15.31 -4.48 9.16
CA ARG A 133 14.72 -3.36 8.41
C ARG A 133 15.58 -2.96 7.21
N LEU A 134 16.90 -2.83 7.40
CA LEU A 134 17.84 -2.53 6.31
C LEU A 134 17.90 -3.64 5.25
N VAL A 135 17.86 -4.91 5.66
CA VAL A 135 17.81 -6.04 4.71
C VAL A 135 16.56 -5.95 3.85
N ARG A 136 15.38 -5.74 4.45
CA ARG A 136 14.13 -5.56 3.70
C ARG A 136 14.22 -4.41 2.69
N LYS A 137 14.77 -3.26 3.11
CA LYS A 137 15.02 -2.11 2.22
C LYS A 137 15.89 -2.47 1.02
N LEU A 138 16.96 -3.23 1.25
CA LEU A 138 17.90 -3.63 0.20
C LEU A 138 17.34 -4.73 -0.70
N GLU A 139 16.56 -5.67 -0.16
CA GLU A 139 15.88 -6.72 -0.93
C GLU A 139 14.86 -6.11 -1.89
N ARG A 140 14.04 -5.16 -1.42
CA ARG A 140 13.12 -4.38 -2.29
C ARG A 140 13.89 -3.66 -3.41
N LEU A 141 14.95 -2.93 -3.05
CA LEU A 141 15.81 -2.27 -4.04
C LEU A 141 16.43 -3.25 -5.05
N GLY A 142 16.83 -4.44 -4.59
CA GLY A 142 17.39 -5.50 -5.42
C GLY A 142 16.39 -6.03 -6.44
N ALA A 143 15.21 -6.46 -5.98
CA ALA A 143 14.12 -6.93 -6.84
C ALA A 143 13.73 -5.89 -7.91
N ASP A 144 13.71 -4.61 -7.53
CA ASP A 144 13.44 -3.51 -8.46
C ASP A 144 14.55 -3.29 -9.48
N THR A 145 15.80 -3.41 -9.06
CA THR A 145 16.95 -3.32 -9.97
C THR A 145 16.90 -4.44 -11.00
N GLU A 146 16.51 -5.65 -10.58
CA GLU A 146 16.30 -6.79 -11.48
C GLU A 146 15.11 -6.56 -12.43
N ARG A 147 13.99 -6.01 -11.96
CA ARG A 147 12.84 -5.62 -12.80
C ARG A 147 13.26 -4.61 -13.87
N LEU A 148 13.99 -3.56 -13.47
CA LEU A 148 14.52 -2.54 -14.36
C LEU A 148 15.53 -3.09 -15.37
N LEU A 149 16.38 -4.05 -14.96
CA LEU A 149 17.31 -4.75 -15.85
C LEU A 149 16.57 -5.65 -16.84
N ALA A 150 15.50 -6.33 -16.41
CA ALA A 150 14.65 -7.17 -17.26
C ALA A 150 13.90 -6.33 -18.31
N GLU A 151 13.45 -5.12 -17.94
CA GLU A 151 12.88 -4.13 -18.86
C GLU A 151 13.92 -3.54 -19.83
N ALA A 152 15.22 -3.68 -19.54
CA ALA A 152 16.30 -2.99 -20.23
C ALA A 152 17.09 -3.83 -21.26
N SER A 153 16.61 -4.97 -21.78
CA SER A 153 17.35 -5.68 -22.86
C SER A 153 16.51 -6.50 -23.84
N PRO A 154 16.89 -6.56 -25.15
CA PRO A 154 18.24 -6.99 -25.54
C PRO A 154 18.94 -6.28 -26.74
N ASP A 155 18.78 -4.98 -27.01
CA ASP A 155 19.59 -4.32 -28.07
C ASP A 155 19.97 -2.85 -27.73
N ALA A 156 20.67 -2.62 -26.61
CA ALA A 156 21.63 -1.52 -26.45
C ALA A 156 22.21 -1.49 -25.03
N ASP A 157 23.54 -1.50 -24.96
CA ASP A 157 24.39 -1.14 -23.82
C ASP A 157 23.70 -0.56 -22.57
N GLY A 158 23.49 -1.41 -21.56
CA GLY A 158 23.59 -1.08 -20.12
C GLY A 158 22.85 0.14 -19.56
N ASN A 159 21.85 0.68 -20.25
CA ASN A 159 21.19 1.92 -19.85
C ASN A 159 19.67 1.75 -19.89
N LEU A 160 19.00 2.25 -18.84
CA LEU A 160 17.54 2.23 -18.72
C LEU A 160 16.88 2.70 -20.03
N GLY A 161 15.90 1.93 -20.53
CA GLY A 161 15.10 2.30 -21.68
C GLY A 161 14.45 3.68 -21.47
N THR A 162 14.16 4.40 -22.57
CA THR A 162 13.60 5.77 -22.51
C THR A 162 12.35 5.85 -21.65
N VAL A 163 11.52 4.81 -21.66
CA VAL A 163 10.30 4.72 -20.85
C VAL A 163 10.63 4.63 -19.36
N GLY A 164 11.52 3.72 -18.95
CA GLY A 164 11.94 3.58 -17.55
C GLY A 164 12.62 4.85 -17.02
N ARG A 165 13.45 5.53 -17.83
CA ARG A 165 14.03 6.84 -17.45
C ARG A 165 12.97 7.91 -17.21
N ARG A 166 11.94 7.95 -18.06
CA ARG A 166 10.83 8.89 -17.91
C ARG A 166 10.01 8.58 -16.67
N THR A 167 9.67 7.31 -16.42
CA THR A 167 8.95 6.90 -15.20
C THR A 167 9.74 7.30 -13.95
N VAL A 168 11.05 7.03 -13.89
CA VAL A 168 11.90 7.46 -12.76
C VAL A 168 11.96 8.99 -12.62
N SER A 169 12.03 9.72 -13.74
CA SER A 169 12.01 11.19 -13.75
C SER A 169 10.70 11.74 -13.16
N ILE A 170 9.56 11.15 -13.55
CA ILE A 170 8.23 11.50 -13.04
C ILE A 170 8.15 11.20 -11.55
N CYS A 171 8.50 9.98 -11.11
CA CYS A 171 8.47 9.61 -9.69
C CYS A 171 9.33 10.54 -8.82
N ARG A 172 10.50 10.99 -9.29
CA ARG A 172 11.36 11.94 -8.55
C ARG A 172 10.77 13.34 -8.40
N ARG A 173 9.80 13.72 -9.23
CA ARG A 173 9.11 15.01 -9.13
C ARG A 173 7.94 14.98 -8.16
N LEU A 174 7.45 13.79 -7.83
CA LEU A 174 6.34 13.59 -6.90
C LEU A 174 6.89 13.56 -5.47
N GLY A 175 6.15 14.17 -4.54
CA GLY A 175 6.45 14.16 -3.12
C GLY A 175 5.98 12.88 -2.43
N ASP A 176 6.07 12.85 -1.10
CA ASP A 176 5.57 11.73 -0.28
C ASP A 176 4.03 11.61 -0.32
N GLU A 177 3.32 12.70 -0.62
CA GLU A 177 1.90 12.72 -1.00
C GLU A 177 1.77 13.59 -2.26
N PHE A 178 0.88 13.21 -3.17
CA PHE A 178 0.65 13.97 -4.39
C PHE A 178 -0.78 13.79 -4.90
N THR A 179 -1.29 14.82 -5.56
CA THR A 179 -2.61 14.80 -6.17
C THR A 179 -2.58 14.27 -7.60
N ARG A 180 -3.75 13.99 -8.17
CA ARG A 180 -3.90 13.66 -9.59
C ARG A 180 -3.36 14.75 -10.50
N ASP A 181 -3.60 16.01 -10.15
CA ASP A 181 -3.06 17.15 -10.91
C ASP A 181 -1.52 17.16 -10.86
N ASP A 182 -0.91 16.91 -9.69
CA ASP A 182 0.54 16.84 -9.56
C ASP A 182 1.14 15.71 -10.42
N LEU A 183 0.49 14.54 -10.44
CA LEU A 183 0.88 13.41 -11.27
C LEU A 183 0.76 13.72 -12.77
N GLU A 184 -0.39 14.23 -13.20
CA GLU A 184 -0.61 14.58 -14.60
C GLU A 184 0.35 15.67 -15.08
N ASP A 185 0.62 16.69 -14.26
CA ASP A 185 1.57 17.75 -14.59
C ASP A 185 3.01 17.23 -14.64
N ALA A 186 3.39 16.32 -13.76
CA ALA A 186 4.69 15.65 -13.81
C ALA A 186 4.85 14.81 -15.08
N ILE A 187 3.78 14.13 -15.52
CA ILE A 187 3.75 13.35 -16.78
C ILE A 187 3.84 14.29 -18.00
N ARG A 188 3.04 15.37 -18.03
CA ARG A 188 3.04 16.35 -19.13
C ARG A 188 4.38 17.05 -19.29
N THR A 189 5.13 17.24 -18.20
CA THR A 189 6.48 17.80 -18.21
C THR A 189 7.48 16.94 -19.01
N GLU A 190 7.21 15.64 -19.20
CA GLU A 190 8.00 14.74 -20.06
C GLU A 190 7.52 14.75 -21.53
N GLU A 191 6.78 15.79 -21.94
CA GLU A 191 6.20 15.98 -23.28
C GLU A 191 5.20 14.86 -23.68
N LEU A 192 4.49 14.34 -22.69
CA LEU A 192 3.49 13.28 -22.85
C LEU A 192 2.09 13.88 -22.78
N GLU A 193 1.44 14.08 -23.94
CA GLU A 193 0.18 14.83 -24.02
C GLU A 193 -1.07 13.99 -24.30
N SER A 194 -0.92 12.75 -24.78
CA SER A 194 -2.08 11.92 -25.12
C SER A 194 -2.71 11.30 -23.87
N THR A 195 -4.04 11.34 -23.74
CA THR A 195 -4.78 10.74 -22.60
C THR A 195 -4.39 9.28 -22.37
N ARG A 196 -4.22 8.51 -23.44
CA ARG A 196 -3.75 7.11 -23.36
C ARG A 196 -2.35 7.00 -22.79
N THR A 197 -1.45 7.91 -23.18
CA THR A 197 -0.08 7.96 -22.65
C THR A 197 -0.08 8.37 -21.19
N ILE A 198 -0.89 9.36 -20.81
CA ILE A 198 -1.04 9.80 -19.43
C ILE A 198 -1.48 8.62 -18.57
N ARG A 199 -2.58 7.94 -18.94
CA ARG A 199 -3.06 6.75 -18.21
C ARG A 199 -1.99 5.66 -18.06
N THR A 200 -1.29 5.34 -19.15
CA THR A 200 -0.22 4.32 -19.13
C THR A 200 0.93 4.70 -18.18
N TYR A 201 1.31 5.98 -18.14
CA TYR A 201 2.35 6.44 -17.23
C TYR A 201 1.84 6.59 -15.80
N THR A 202 0.58 6.94 -15.59
CA THR A 202 -0.09 6.92 -14.29
C THR A 202 -0.02 5.52 -13.68
N GLU A 203 -0.50 4.49 -14.38
CA GLU A 203 -0.43 3.09 -13.93
C GLU A 203 1.01 2.69 -13.56
N ARG A 204 1.97 3.01 -14.44
CA ARG A 204 3.39 2.69 -14.19
C ARG A 204 3.98 3.46 -13.02
N VAL A 205 3.57 4.69 -12.78
CA VAL A 205 4.11 5.51 -11.69
C VAL A 205 3.50 5.07 -10.37
N LEU A 206 2.22 4.72 -10.34
CA LEU A 206 1.52 4.21 -9.16
C LEU A 206 2.06 2.83 -8.75
N ASP A 207 2.15 1.87 -9.68
CA ASP A 207 2.81 0.56 -9.45
C ASP A 207 4.26 0.74 -9.01
N ARG A 208 4.94 1.72 -9.60
CA ARG A 208 6.31 2.03 -9.23
C ARG A 208 6.36 2.58 -7.81
N LEU A 209 5.50 3.51 -7.41
CA LEU A 209 5.56 4.09 -6.08
C LEU A 209 4.92 3.22 -4.99
N GLU A 210 4.19 2.14 -5.37
CA GLU A 210 3.32 1.37 -4.47
C GLU A 210 2.22 2.27 -3.88
N TYR A 211 1.63 3.12 -4.73
CA TYR A 211 0.59 4.09 -4.34
C TYR A 211 -0.75 3.74 -5.00
N ALA A 212 -1.83 3.92 -4.24
CA ALA A 212 -3.19 3.76 -4.71
C ALA A 212 -4.00 5.07 -4.56
N GLU A 213 -5.16 5.12 -5.21
CA GLU A 213 -6.12 6.21 -5.01
C GLU A 213 -6.66 6.14 -3.58
N HIS A 214 -6.76 7.29 -2.90
CA HIS A 214 -7.37 7.32 -1.58
C HIS A 214 -8.85 6.90 -1.68
N PRO A 215 -9.35 6.02 -0.78
CA PRO A 215 -10.68 5.41 -0.87
C PRO A 215 -11.88 6.39 -0.76
N VAL A 216 -11.63 7.67 -0.53
CA VAL A 216 -12.68 8.70 -0.30
C VAL A 216 -12.36 9.94 -1.13
N ASN A 217 -11.09 10.35 -1.15
CA ASN A 217 -10.61 11.47 -1.94
C ASN A 217 -9.89 10.98 -3.21
N THR A 218 -10.63 10.73 -4.28
CA THR A 218 -10.12 10.20 -5.56
C THR A 218 -9.07 11.09 -6.26
N ASP A 219 -8.88 12.31 -5.79
CA ASP A 219 -7.88 13.25 -6.29
C ASP A 219 -6.53 13.12 -5.56
N LEU A 220 -6.46 12.35 -4.47
CA LEU A 220 -5.26 12.15 -3.68
C LEU A 220 -4.73 10.72 -3.85
N PHE A 221 -3.43 10.59 -4.07
CA PHE A 221 -2.73 9.31 -4.05
C PHE A 221 -1.96 9.16 -2.74
N ILE A 222 -2.12 7.99 -2.11
CA ILE A 222 -1.47 7.61 -0.85
C ILE A 222 -0.84 6.22 -1.02
N PRO A 223 0.11 5.80 -0.14
CA PRO A 223 0.64 4.45 -0.15
C PRO A 223 -0.48 3.39 -0.17
N GLU A 224 -0.30 2.34 -0.96
CA GLU A 224 -1.30 1.27 -1.18
C GLU A 224 -1.74 0.61 0.13
N GLU A 225 -0.78 0.37 1.02
CA GLU A 225 -1.04 -0.19 2.35
C GLU A 225 -1.89 0.74 3.24
N GLU A 226 -1.65 2.05 3.18
CA GLU A 226 -2.46 3.05 3.89
C GLU A 226 -3.87 3.15 3.29
N ALA A 227 -3.98 3.07 1.96
CA ALA A 227 -5.26 3.05 1.28
C ALA A 227 -6.09 1.82 1.69
N ALA A 228 -5.46 0.64 1.79
CA ALA A 228 -6.12 -0.60 2.16
C ALA A 228 -6.61 -0.56 3.61
N ALA A 229 -5.76 -0.12 4.54
CA ALA A 229 -6.13 0.05 5.93
C ALA A 229 -7.32 1.01 6.11
N ARG A 230 -7.34 2.12 5.36
CA ARG A 230 -8.48 3.06 5.38
C ARG A 230 -9.74 2.50 4.76
N ALA A 231 -9.62 1.71 3.68
CA ALA A 231 -10.75 1.05 3.07
C ALA A 231 -11.41 0.08 4.05
N ASP A 232 -10.61 -0.74 4.75
CA ASP A 232 -11.06 -1.65 5.80
C ASP A 232 -11.74 -0.91 6.97
N GLU A 233 -11.16 0.19 7.45
CA GLU A 233 -11.75 1.00 8.54
C GLU A 233 -13.14 1.55 8.16
N LEU A 234 -13.32 1.91 6.89
CA LEU A 234 -14.54 2.54 6.38
C LEU A 234 -15.54 1.55 5.77
N ASP A 235 -15.24 0.24 5.81
CA ASP A 235 -16.03 -0.81 5.14
C ASP A 235 -16.23 -0.50 3.63
N LEU A 236 -15.16 0.00 3.00
CA LEU A 236 -15.09 0.33 1.58
C LEU A 236 -14.33 -0.77 0.81
N PRO A 237 -14.58 -0.91 -0.49
CA PRO A 237 -13.84 -1.83 -1.34
C PRO A 237 -12.33 -1.55 -1.30
N ASP A 238 -11.54 -2.62 -1.34
CA ASP A 238 -10.09 -2.61 -1.38
C ASP A 238 -9.59 -1.64 -2.48
N PRO A 239 -8.54 -0.84 -2.27
CA PRO A 239 -7.97 0.04 -3.30
C PRO A 239 -7.49 -0.69 -4.57
N GLU A 240 -7.09 -1.95 -4.45
CA GLU A 240 -6.75 -2.83 -5.59
C GLU A 240 -8.00 -3.37 -6.31
N ALA A 241 -9.19 -3.22 -5.72
CA ALA A 241 -10.43 -3.64 -6.34
C ALA A 241 -10.60 -2.93 -7.70
N PRO A 242 -11.23 -3.61 -8.68
CA PRO A 242 -11.53 -3.01 -9.97
C PRO A 242 -12.19 -1.63 -9.82
N GLU A 243 -11.85 -0.68 -10.70
CA GLU A 243 -12.33 0.71 -10.61
C GLU A 243 -13.85 0.82 -10.43
N HIS A 244 -14.60 -0.10 -11.03
CA HIS A 244 -16.07 -0.12 -10.97
C HIS A 244 -16.64 -0.59 -9.63
N GLU A 245 -15.85 -1.24 -8.80
CA GLU A 245 -16.19 -1.54 -7.41
C GLU A 245 -15.88 -0.33 -6.52
N ARG A 246 -14.86 0.47 -6.86
CA ARG A 246 -14.43 1.65 -6.09
C ARG A 246 -15.18 2.94 -6.44
N LYS A 247 -15.62 3.11 -7.69
CA LYS A 247 -16.18 4.37 -8.23
C LYS A 247 -17.65 4.20 -8.63
N GLY A 248 -18.44 5.24 -8.38
CA GLY A 248 -19.82 5.30 -8.86
C GLY A 248 -19.91 5.43 -10.40
N TYR A 249 -21.04 5.03 -10.98
CA TYR A 249 -21.27 4.97 -12.43
C TYR A 249 -20.82 6.22 -13.21
N ASP A 250 -21.08 7.42 -12.68
CA ASP A 250 -20.78 8.69 -13.35
C ASP A 250 -19.27 8.97 -13.46
N ALA A 251 -18.46 8.39 -12.57
CA ALA A 251 -17.01 8.54 -12.55
C ALA A 251 -16.27 7.53 -13.44
N LEU A 252 -16.93 6.46 -13.88
CA LEU A 252 -16.36 5.44 -14.74
C LEU A 252 -16.33 5.88 -16.21
N ASP A 253 -15.24 5.58 -16.90
CA ASP A 253 -15.13 5.73 -18.34
C ASP A 253 -15.92 4.64 -19.10
N ALA A 254 -15.96 4.74 -20.44
CA ALA A 254 -16.74 3.81 -21.25
C ALA A 254 -16.19 2.38 -21.25
N ASP A 255 -14.89 2.19 -21.11
CA ASP A 255 -14.24 0.88 -21.10
C ASP A 255 -14.34 0.26 -19.70
N GLU A 256 -14.20 1.05 -18.65
CA GLU A 256 -14.40 0.64 -17.24
C GLU A 256 -15.84 0.19 -16.99
N ARG A 257 -16.84 0.90 -17.52
CA ARG A 257 -18.25 0.46 -17.47
C ARG A 257 -18.46 -0.87 -18.19
N LEU A 258 -17.78 -1.10 -19.32
CA LEU A 258 -17.88 -2.37 -20.03
C LEU A 258 -17.23 -3.51 -19.26
N GLN A 259 -16.10 -3.22 -18.59
CA GLN A 259 -15.40 -4.17 -17.75
C GLN A 259 -16.26 -4.57 -16.54
N ALA A 260 -16.90 -3.60 -15.88
CA ALA A 260 -17.83 -3.84 -14.77
C ALA A 260 -18.93 -4.85 -15.11
N ILE A 261 -19.56 -4.68 -16.27
CA ILE A 261 -20.63 -5.57 -16.75
C ILE A 261 -20.09 -6.97 -17.04
N ARG A 262 -18.86 -7.07 -17.56
CA ARG A 262 -18.21 -8.35 -17.86
C ARG A 262 -17.84 -9.11 -16.59
N ASP A 263 -17.25 -8.42 -15.63
CA ASP A 263 -16.82 -9.01 -14.36
C ASP A 263 -18.04 -9.48 -13.56
N ALA A 264 -19.10 -8.68 -13.49
CA ALA A 264 -20.37 -9.11 -12.91
C ALA A 264 -20.96 -10.36 -13.60
N ALA A 265 -20.90 -10.43 -14.93
CA ALA A 265 -21.41 -11.60 -15.67
C ALA A 265 -20.54 -12.84 -15.47
N ILE A 266 -19.22 -12.68 -15.27
CA ILE A 266 -18.30 -13.75 -14.90
C ILE A 266 -18.60 -14.24 -13.49
N SER A 267 -18.72 -13.34 -12.51
CA SER A 267 -19.02 -13.68 -11.12
C SER A 267 -20.33 -14.46 -11.02
N GLU A 268 -21.39 -14.00 -11.68
CA GLU A 268 -22.66 -14.72 -11.71
C GLU A 268 -22.54 -16.10 -12.40
N ALA A 269 -21.70 -16.20 -13.43
CA ALA A 269 -21.42 -17.48 -14.08
C ALA A 269 -20.65 -18.44 -13.16
N GLN A 270 -19.70 -17.94 -12.37
CA GLN A 270 -18.97 -18.75 -11.39
C GLN A 270 -19.90 -19.28 -10.30
N GLU A 271 -20.76 -18.43 -9.75
CA GLU A 271 -21.75 -18.82 -8.73
C GLU A 271 -22.75 -19.87 -9.24
N ARG A 272 -23.11 -19.80 -10.53
CA ARG A 272 -24.06 -20.72 -11.17
C ARG A 272 -23.40 -21.93 -11.84
N GLY A 273 -22.11 -22.16 -11.61
CA GLY A 273 -21.42 -23.37 -12.10
C GLY A 273 -21.10 -23.36 -13.60
N GLY A 274 -20.83 -22.19 -14.16
CA GLY A 274 -20.29 -22.00 -15.51
C GLY A 274 -21.14 -21.15 -16.46
N LEU A 275 -22.35 -20.77 -16.07
CA LEU A 275 -23.27 -20.00 -16.91
C LEU A 275 -23.98 -18.86 -16.16
N GLY A 276 -23.64 -17.63 -16.51
CA GLY A 276 -24.19 -16.40 -15.90
C GLY A 276 -25.11 -15.67 -16.88
N GLN A 277 -26.08 -14.92 -16.35
CA GLN A 277 -27.01 -14.16 -17.17
C GLN A 277 -27.46 -12.89 -16.44
N LEU A 278 -26.95 -11.74 -16.90
CA LEU A 278 -27.33 -10.43 -16.42
C LEU A 278 -28.45 -9.83 -17.28
N THR A 279 -29.52 -9.40 -16.64
CA THR A 279 -30.60 -8.61 -17.24
C THR A 279 -30.28 -7.11 -17.21
N VAL A 280 -31.12 -6.30 -17.87
CA VAL A 280 -31.02 -4.83 -17.79
C VAL A 280 -31.23 -4.33 -16.37
N GLU A 281 -32.07 -5.01 -15.58
CA GLU A 281 -32.34 -4.68 -14.19
C GLU A 281 -31.09 -4.95 -13.36
N ASP A 282 -30.49 -6.14 -13.48
CA ASP A 282 -29.25 -6.53 -12.79
C ASP A 282 -28.10 -5.54 -13.08
N VAL A 283 -27.94 -5.12 -14.35
CA VAL A 283 -26.92 -4.10 -14.70
C VAL A 283 -27.18 -2.75 -14.02
N ARG A 284 -28.45 -2.38 -13.85
CA ARG A 284 -28.81 -1.07 -13.28
C ARG A 284 -28.78 -1.07 -11.76
N GLU A 285 -29.25 -2.16 -11.13
CA GLU A 285 -29.46 -2.24 -9.70
C GLU A 285 -28.31 -2.93 -8.98
N ASP A 286 -27.75 -3.99 -9.56
CA ASP A 286 -26.74 -4.83 -8.91
C ASP A 286 -25.31 -4.44 -9.33
N VAL A 287 -25.09 -4.10 -10.62
CA VAL A 287 -23.75 -3.73 -11.11
C VAL A 287 -23.41 -2.27 -10.77
N PHE A 288 -24.29 -1.33 -11.12
CA PHE A 288 -24.00 0.10 -10.99
C PHE A 288 -24.73 0.81 -9.85
N HIS A 289 -25.58 0.10 -9.11
CA HIS A 289 -26.33 0.64 -7.96
C HIS A 289 -27.13 1.92 -8.30
N SER A 290 -27.60 2.65 -7.29
CA SER A 290 -28.39 3.87 -7.48
C SER A 290 -27.61 4.94 -8.23
N GLY A 291 -28.09 5.33 -9.42
CA GLY A 291 -27.41 6.26 -10.33
C GLY A 291 -26.93 5.62 -11.64
N GLY A 292 -27.14 4.30 -11.80
CA GLY A 292 -26.78 3.55 -13.00
C GLY A 292 -27.43 4.01 -14.32
N PRO A 293 -27.07 3.36 -15.44
CA PRO A 293 -27.47 3.76 -16.78
C PRO A 293 -28.99 3.74 -16.99
N SER A 294 -29.46 4.46 -18.00
CA SER A 294 -30.82 4.30 -18.51
C SER A 294 -31.01 2.91 -19.14
N ASP A 295 -32.26 2.44 -19.25
CA ASP A 295 -32.57 1.15 -19.89
C ASP A 295 -31.99 1.00 -21.31
N SER A 296 -31.96 2.08 -22.09
CA SER A 296 -31.34 2.05 -23.43
C SER A 296 -29.82 2.06 -23.34
N GLY A 297 -29.24 2.80 -22.39
CA GLY A 297 -27.81 2.81 -22.12
C GLY A 297 -27.29 1.45 -21.67
N ALA A 298 -27.97 0.80 -20.72
CA ALA A 298 -27.66 -0.54 -20.24
C ALA A 298 -27.67 -1.56 -21.40
N ARG A 299 -28.72 -1.58 -22.22
CA ARG A 299 -28.80 -2.44 -23.42
C ARG A 299 -27.63 -2.21 -24.39
N GLY A 300 -27.29 -0.95 -24.65
CA GLY A 300 -26.17 -0.62 -25.54
C GLY A 300 -24.82 -1.06 -24.98
N MET A 301 -24.63 -0.98 -23.66
CA MET A 301 -23.41 -1.46 -23.02
C MET A 301 -23.33 -2.98 -22.97
N MET A 302 -24.44 -3.68 -22.70
CA MET A 302 -24.51 -5.14 -22.77
C MET A 302 -24.20 -5.65 -24.18
N GLU A 303 -24.74 -5.00 -25.22
CA GLU A 303 -24.44 -5.32 -26.61
C GLU A 303 -22.94 -5.14 -26.93
N ARG A 304 -22.33 -4.05 -26.44
CA ARG A 304 -20.89 -3.83 -26.59
C ARG A 304 -20.05 -4.81 -25.78
N ALA A 305 -20.46 -5.18 -24.58
CA ALA A 305 -19.76 -6.15 -23.74
C ALA A 305 -19.67 -7.51 -24.43
N ALA A 306 -20.75 -7.92 -25.11
CA ALA A 306 -20.87 -9.15 -25.90
C ALA A 306 -19.97 -9.23 -27.15
N THR A 307 -19.20 -8.18 -27.47
CA THR A 307 -18.24 -8.22 -28.59
C THR A 307 -16.97 -9.02 -28.25
N ALA A 308 -16.75 -9.37 -26.98
CA ALA A 308 -15.66 -10.21 -26.54
C ALA A 308 -16.18 -11.60 -26.16
N ASP A 309 -15.40 -12.65 -26.42
CA ASP A 309 -15.63 -13.96 -25.82
C ASP A 309 -15.37 -13.89 -24.31
N PRO A 310 -16.09 -14.65 -23.46
CA PRO A 310 -17.13 -15.63 -23.77
C PRO A 310 -18.58 -15.08 -23.80
N PHE A 311 -18.75 -13.78 -24.02
CA PHE A 311 -20.02 -13.10 -23.78
C PHE A 311 -20.97 -13.16 -25.00
N SER A 312 -22.29 -13.16 -24.73
CA SER A 312 -23.32 -13.12 -25.77
C SER A 312 -24.53 -12.31 -25.33
N TYR A 313 -25.06 -11.47 -26.22
CA TYR A 313 -26.21 -10.61 -25.91
C TYR A 313 -27.41 -10.98 -26.80
N GLY A 314 -28.59 -11.09 -26.21
CA GLY A 314 -29.80 -11.46 -26.93
C GLY A 314 -31.01 -11.65 -26.03
N THR A 315 -32.11 -12.13 -26.62
CA THR A 315 -33.32 -12.49 -25.86
C THR A 315 -33.28 -13.96 -25.48
N PHE A 316 -33.19 -14.23 -24.18
CA PHE A 316 -33.17 -15.56 -23.61
C PHE A 316 -34.44 -15.76 -22.77
N HIS A 317 -35.21 -16.82 -23.05
CA HIS A 317 -36.45 -17.12 -22.34
C HIS A 317 -37.46 -15.95 -22.24
N GLY A 318 -37.46 -15.06 -23.24
CA GLY A 318 -38.35 -13.89 -23.30
C GLY A 318 -37.78 -12.60 -22.69
N THR A 319 -36.59 -12.65 -22.08
CA THR A 319 -35.92 -11.50 -21.46
C THR A 319 -34.64 -11.16 -22.19
N THR A 320 -34.39 -9.88 -22.46
CA THR A 320 -33.12 -9.43 -23.04
C THR A 320 -32.04 -9.43 -21.96
N ALA A 321 -30.96 -10.16 -22.21
CA ALA A 321 -29.89 -10.36 -21.24
C ALA A 321 -28.52 -10.53 -21.90
N LEU A 322 -27.47 -10.27 -21.12
CA LEU A 322 -26.08 -10.59 -21.42
C LEU A 322 -25.78 -11.92 -20.74
N ARG A 323 -25.22 -12.88 -21.48
CA ARG A 323 -24.90 -14.21 -21.00
C ARG A 323 -23.40 -14.46 -21.09
N CYS A 324 -22.82 -14.96 -20.00
CA CYS A 324 -21.44 -15.41 -19.93
C CYS A 324 -21.41 -16.94 -19.83
N ASP A 325 -20.57 -17.58 -20.65
CA ASP A 325 -20.40 -19.04 -20.67
C ASP A 325 -18.93 -19.39 -20.47
N LEU A 326 -18.56 -19.70 -19.23
CA LEU A 326 -17.16 -19.94 -18.85
C LEU A 326 -16.57 -21.18 -19.52
N SER A 327 -17.41 -22.10 -20.03
CA SER A 327 -16.95 -23.25 -20.82
C SER A 327 -16.32 -22.86 -22.16
N LYS A 328 -16.52 -21.61 -22.59
CA LYS A 328 -15.94 -21.05 -23.82
C LYS A 328 -14.64 -20.29 -23.60
N VAL A 329 -14.19 -20.15 -22.35
CA VAL A 329 -12.94 -19.44 -22.00
C VAL A 329 -11.71 -20.32 -22.26
N ASP A 330 -11.88 -21.65 -22.30
CA ASP A 330 -10.81 -22.59 -22.69
C ASP A 330 -10.84 -22.88 -24.21
N ARG A 331 -10.14 -22.03 -24.97
CA ARG A 331 -9.45 -22.38 -26.23
C ARG A 331 -8.42 -21.36 -26.66
#